data_AF-A0A399T7P1-F1
#
_entry.id   AF-A0A399T7P1-F1
#
_cell.length_a   1.000
_cell.length_b   1.000
_cell.length_c   1.000
_cell.angle_alpha   90.00
_cell.angle_beta   90.00
_cell.angle_gamma   90.00
#
_symmetry.space_group_name_H-M   'P 1'
#
loop_
_entity.id
_entity.type
_entity.pdbx_description
1 polymer ?
#
loop_
_entity_poly.entity_id
_entity_poly.type
_entity_poly.pdbx_seq_one_letter_code
_entity_poly.pdbx_strand_id
1 'polypeptide(L)'
;MKQVLFLLVLLTGIFFFQPAFAQQDSSTQLSNSQIQVEESVESVTTTATFVEPDNAKDKAIILLAKKREHPFSIITLLRGLLGMAVLIFIGFIFSRDRKNIPWKTVGVGLLIQVFLALGILYIPAIQITFEVLGKIFVKILDFTKEGSTFLLGDLMNADTYGYIFLFQVLPTIIFFSALTSLLFYWGIIQKVVYGLAWVFTKALKISGAEALSVAGNIFLGQTESPLMIKAYLDKMSKSEILLVMTGGMATLAGGVLAAYIALLGGDDPVLRLEFAKHLLTASVMAAPAAIVFSKMLVPPTEEINKQIEVSKEKIGSNVLDAISNGTTEGVKLAVNVGAMLLAFIAFIAMFNYTIGKIGSWTHLNEIIAEITDGKYHELSLQFILGYTFAPLMWLIGVTPEDIAVVGRLLGEKLILTEFIGYISLADLKAAGAFTETKSIIMATYILCGFANFSSIGIQIGGIGALAPSRRVLLSKYGVPALLAGTLASLMSATIIGMILG
;
A
#
# COMPACT_ATOMS: atom_id res chain seq x y z
N MET A 1 1.67 -17.27 15.03
CA MET A 1 3.11 -16.99 14.84
C MET A 1 3.88 -18.20 14.31
N LYS A 2 3.96 -19.34 15.03
CA LYS A 2 4.72 -20.52 14.58
C LYS A 2 4.33 -21.04 13.18
N GLN A 3 3.04 -21.12 12.85
CA GLN A 3 2.58 -21.59 11.53
C GLN A 3 2.85 -20.60 10.38
N VAL A 4 2.86 -19.28 10.66
CA VAL A 4 3.14 -18.23 9.67
C VAL A 4 4.64 -18.16 9.40
N LEU A 5 5.45 -18.26 10.46
CA LEU A 5 6.91 -18.34 10.36
C LEU A 5 7.35 -19.63 9.65
N PHE A 6 6.69 -20.75 9.93
CA PHE A 6 6.96 -22.04 9.28
C PHE A 6 6.64 -22.00 7.78
N LEU A 7 5.54 -21.35 7.35
CA LEU A 7 5.21 -21.20 5.94
C LEU A 7 6.17 -20.24 5.21
N LEU A 8 6.59 -19.16 5.87
CA LEU A 8 7.62 -18.24 5.36
C LEU A 8 8.95 -18.95 5.14
N VAL A 9 9.37 -19.80 6.09
CA VAL A 9 10.60 -20.62 5.97
C VAL A 9 10.46 -21.70 4.90
N LEU A 10 9.28 -22.28 4.71
CA LEU A 10 9.04 -23.28 3.65
C LEU A 10 9.02 -22.66 2.25
N LEU A 11 8.50 -21.44 2.12
CA LEU A 11 8.50 -20.69 0.86
C LEU A 11 9.89 -20.16 0.51
N THR A 12 10.72 -19.79 1.49
CA THR A 12 12.12 -19.38 1.24
C THR A 12 13.03 -20.57 0.94
N GLY A 13 12.82 -21.73 1.59
CA GLY A 13 13.67 -22.91 1.42
C GLY A 13 13.58 -23.58 0.04
N ILE A 14 12.46 -23.45 -0.67
CA ILE A 14 12.24 -24.13 -1.96
C ILE A 14 12.88 -23.37 -3.14
N PHE A 15 13.13 -22.05 -3.00
CA PHE A 15 13.64 -21.21 -4.10
C PHE A 15 15.15 -20.92 -4.07
N PHE A 16 15.89 -21.45 -3.08
CA PHE A 16 17.36 -21.41 -3.09
C PHE A 16 17.99 -22.42 -4.06
N PHE A 17 17.19 -23.25 -4.73
CA PHE A 17 17.66 -24.12 -5.82
C PHE A 17 17.08 -23.61 -7.15
N GLN A 18 17.93 -22.92 -7.92
CA GLN A 18 17.66 -22.61 -9.33
C GLN A 18 17.42 -23.89 -10.15
N PRO A 19 16.81 -23.73 -11.34
CA PRO A 19 17.60 -24.05 -12.52
C PRO A 19 17.71 -22.84 -13.45
N ALA A 20 18.95 -22.57 -13.84
CA ALA A 20 19.29 -21.72 -14.98
C ALA A 20 18.66 -22.30 -16.25
N PHE A 21 17.86 -21.51 -16.98
CA PHE A 21 17.67 -21.73 -18.42
C PHE A 21 17.35 -20.43 -19.17
N ALA A 22 18.26 -20.16 -20.12
CA ALA A 22 18.10 -19.50 -21.41
C ALA A 22 17.75 -18.00 -21.47
N GLN A 23 18.77 -17.19 -21.74
CA GLN A 23 18.66 -16.27 -22.87
C GLN A 23 19.97 -16.17 -23.65
N GLN A 24 19.79 -16.18 -24.96
CA GLN A 24 20.69 -16.56 -26.04
C GLN A 24 21.55 -15.37 -26.49
N ASP A 25 22.78 -15.69 -26.90
CA ASP A 25 23.78 -14.77 -27.45
C ASP A 25 23.22 -13.73 -28.42
N SER A 26 23.59 -12.47 -28.19
CA SER A 26 23.66 -11.46 -29.24
C SER A 26 24.85 -10.56 -28.94
N SER A 27 25.99 -11.00 -29.46
CA SER A 27 27.24 -10.28 -29.52
C SER A 27 27.08 -8.98 -30.31
N THR A 28 27.44 -7.85 -29.71
CA THR A 28 27.86 -6.68 -30.49
C THR A 28 29.15 -6.13 -29.89
N GLN A 29 30.22 -6.34 -30.63
CA GLN A 29 31.58 -5.88 -30.38
C GLN A 29 31.63 -4.35 -30.38
N LEU A 30 32.31 -3.74 -29.40
CA LEU A 30 33.00 -2.47 -29.61
C LEU A 30 34.42 -2.57 -29.05
N SER A 31 35.34 -2.22 -29.94
CA SER A 31 36.78 -2.46 -29.92
C SER A 31 37.54 -1.65 -28.86
N ASN A 32 38.58 -2.29 -28.36
CA ASN A 32 39.73 -1.69 -27.68
C ASN A 32 40.31 -0.47 -28.43
N SER A 33 40.75 0.52 -27.67
CA SER A 33 41.97 1.27 -27.96
C SER A 33 42.66 1.62 -26.63
N GLN A 34 43.85 1.04 -26.45
CA GLN A 34 44.82 1.29 -25.39
C GLN A 34 45.47 2.67 -25.56
N ILE A 35 45.79 3.38 -24.47
CA ILE A 35 47.04 4.16 -24.29
C ILE A 35 47.47 4.11 -22.80
N GLN A 36 48.79 4.15 -22.61
CA GLN A 36 49.63 3.69 -21.52
C GLN A 36 49.68 4.50 -20.20
N VAL A 37 50.08 3.73 -19.19
CA VAL A 37 50.72 3.96 -17.89
C VAL A 37 51.62 5.20 -17.73
N GLU A 38 51.50 5.89 -16.59
CA GLU A 38 52.62 6.45 -15.83
C GLU A 38 52.27 6.51 -14.31
N GLU A 39 53.19 6.06 -13.46
CA GLU A 39 53.10 5.97 -12.00
C GLU A 39 53.53 7.27 -11.29
N SER A 40 52.82 7.70 -10.23
CA SER A 40 53.43 8.27 -9.00
C SER A 40 52.44 8.45 -7.83
N VAL A 41 52.69 7.68 -6.77
CA VAL A 41 52.54 7.83 -5.30
C VAL A 41 51.77 9.02 -4.68
N GLU A 42 50.81 8.65 -3.80
CA GLU A 42 50.21 9.31 -2.61
C GLU A 42 49.63 10.74 -2.65
N SER A 43 48.30 10.83 -2.48
CA SER A 43 47.67 11.47 -1.31
C SER A 43 46.16 11.20 -1.28
N VAL A 44 45.69 10.67 -0.15
CA VAL A 44 44.28 10.36 0.13
C VAL A 44 43.50 11.66 0.25
N THR A 45 42.66 11.98 -0.74
CA THR A 45 41.55 12.94 -0.61
C THR A 45 40.47 12.55 -1.64
N THR A 46 39.48 11.76 -1.22
CA THR A 46 38.35 11.37 -2.06
C THR A 46 37.42 12.57 -2.25
N THR A 47 37.71 13.39 -3.26
CA THR A 47 36.76 14.37 -3.80
C THR A 47 35.76 13.61 -4.65
N ALA A 48 34.54 13.45 -4.14
CA ALA A 48 33.43 12.96 -4.94
C ALA A 48 33.17 13.96 -6.07
N THR A 49 33.53 13.59 -7.29
CA THR A 49 33.14 14.31 -8.50
C THR A 49 31.65 14.09 -8.68
N PHE A 50 30.88 15.17 -8.51
CA PHE A 50 29.47 15.22 -8.78
C PHE A 50 29.25 15.04 -10.29
N VAL A 51 28.70 13.90 -10.68
CA VAL A 51 28.03 13.72 -11.97
C VAL A 51 26.58 14.20 -11.78
N GLU A 52 26.16 15.21 -12.54
CA GLU A 52 24.78 15.72 -12.57
C GLU A 52 23.76 14.59 -12.83
N PRO A 53 22.61 14.55 -12.13
CA PRO A 53 21.55 13.61 -12.44
C PRO A 53 20.48 14.28 -13.33
N ASP A 54 20.74 14.41 -14.64
CA ASP A 54 19.73 14.94 -15.59
C ASP A 54 19.04 13.87 -16.48
N ASN A 55 19.11 12.58 -16.11
CA ASN A 55 18.53 11.48 -16.90
C ASN A 55 17.53 10.59 -16.14
N ALA A 56 17.29 10.83 -14.85
CA ALA A 56 16.41 10.01 -14.01
C ALA A 56 14.94 10.40 -14.12
N LYS A 57 14.64 11.71 -14.26
CA LYS A 57 13.27 12.22 -14.42
C LYS A 57 12.62 11.71 -15.71
N ASP A 58 13.37 11.62 -16.80
CA ASP A 58 12.85 11.21 -18.11
C ASP A 58 12.51 9.71 -18.19
N LYS A 59 13.33 8.82 -17.60
CA LYS A 59 13.06 7.37 -17.67
C LYS A 59 11.79 6.95 -16.92
N ALA A 60 11.51 7.54 -15.75
CA ALA A 60 10.31 7.25 -14.98
C ALA A 60 9.02 7.76 -15.67
N ILE A 61 9.12 8.90 -16.37
CA ILE A 61 8.02 9.46 -17.18
C ILE A 61 7.80 8.59 -18.43
N ILE A 62 8.87 8.15 -19.10
CA ILE A 62 8.80 7.29 -20.30
C ILE A 62 8.13 5.93 -19.97
N LEU A 63 8.37 5.36 -18.79
CA LEU A 63 7.74 4.12 -18.34
C LEU A 63 6.22 4.29 -18.15
N LEU A 64 5.78 5.31 -17.39
CA LEU A 64 4.35 5.51 -17.10
C LEU A 64 3.54 6.01 -18.31
N ALA A 65 4.19 6.68 -19.26
CA ALA A 65 3.58 7.14 -20.51
C ALA A 65 3.55 6.08 -21.63
N LYS A 66 4.18 4.91 -21.44
CA LYS A 66 4.16 3.84 -22.44
C LYS A 66 2.74 3.28 -22.57
N LYS A 67 2.06 3.70 -23.62
CA LYS A 67 0.69 3.34 -24.00
C LYS A 67 0.56 1.81 -24.12
N ARG A 68 0.06 1.12 -23.07
CA ARG A 68 -0.32 -0.31 -23.01
C ARG A 68 0.21 -1.14 -24.20
N GLU A 69 1.52 -1.31 -24.32
CA GLU A 69 2.11 -1.91 -25.52
C GLU A 69 1.97 -3.44 -25.53
N HIS A 70 1.72 -4.05 -24.37
CA HIS A 70 1.52 -5.49 -24.28
C HIS A 70 0.02 -5.84 -24.33
N PRO A 71 -0.44 -6.58 -25.36
CA PRO A 71 -1.79 -7.07 -25.41
C PRO A 71 -2.02 -8.11 -24.30
N PHE A 72 -3.21 -8.08 -23.72
CA PHE A 72 -3.73 -9.12 -22.83
C PHE A 72 -3.44 -10.52 -23.43
N SER A 73 -2.69 -11.35 -22.71
CA SER A 73 -2.28 -12.68 -23.15
C SER A 73 -3.00 -13.75 -22.33
N ILE A 74 -3.24 -14.91 -22.93
CA ILE A 74 -3.79 -16.07 -22.21
C ILE A 74 -2.85 -16.44 -21.05
N ILE A 75 -1.54 -16.30 -21.23
CA ILE A 75 -0.55 -16.61 -20.18
C ILE A 75 -0.72 -15.66 -18.99
N THR A 76 -0.94 -14.37 -19.24
CA THR A 76 -1.08 -13.38 -18.17
C THR A 76 -2.41 -13.53 -17.43
N LEU A 77 -3.48 -13.88 -18.15
CA LEU A 77 -4.75 -14.31 -17.56
C LEU A 77 -4.59 -15.54 -16.66
N LEU A 78 -3.96 -16.61 -17.16
CA LEU A 78 -3.75 -17.83 -16.39
C LEU A 78 -2.88 -17.59 -15.15
N ARG A 79 -1.85 -16.75 -15.27
CA ARG A 79 -1.00 -16.35 -14.13
C ARG A 79 -1.76 -15.52 -13.11
N GLY A 80 -2.60 -14.59 -13.55
CA GLY A 80 -3.48 -13.83 -12.66
C GLY A 80 -4.48 -14.72 -11.92
N LEU A 81 -5.13 -15.66 -12.63
CA LEU A 81 -6.03 -16.64 -12.03
C LEU A 81 -5.32 -17.56 -11.03
N LEU A 82 -4.08 -17.98 -11.34
CA LEU A 82 -3.23 -18.71 -10.41
C LEU A 82 -2.96 -17.89 -9.15
N GLY A 83 -2.56 -16.62 -9.30
CA GLY A 83 -2.35 -15.71 -8.18
C GLY A 83 -3.59 -15.56 -7.30
N MET A 84 -4.76 -15.33 -7.91
CA MET A 84 -6.03 -15.25 -7.18
C MET A 84 -6.31 -16.55 -6.42
N ALA A 85 -6.11 -17.71 -7.06
CA ALA A 85 -6.31 -19.02 -6.44
C ALA A 85 -5.35 -19.24 -5.26
N VAL A 86 -4.08 -18.87 -5.38
CA VAL A 86 -3.08 -18.93 -4.31
C VAL A 86 -3.49 -18.06 -3.12
N LEU A 87 -3.93 -16.82 -3.35
CA LEU A 87 -4.36 -15.93 -2.27
C LEU A 87 -5.60 -16.45 -1.55
N ILE A 88 -6.59 -16.96 -2.29
CA ILE A 88 -7.77 -17.64 -1.73
C ILE A 88 -7.33 -18.88 -0.93
N PHE A 89 -6.37 -19.66 -1.44
CA PHE A 89 -5.85 -20.84 -0.77
C PHE A 89 -5.14 -20.49 0.55
N ILE A 90 -4.38 -19.39 0.59
CA ILE A 90 -3.80 -18.87 1.83
C ILE A 90 -4.92 -18.51 2.81
N GLY A 91 -5.94 -17.77 2.36
CA GLY A 91 -7.12 -17.46 3.19
C GLY A 91 -7.82 -18.72 3.72
N PHE A 92 -7.91 -19.78 2.92
CA PHE A 92 -8.48 -21.06 3.31
C PHE A 92 -7.63 -21.80 4.35
N ILE A 93 -6.30 -21.83 4.19
CA ILE A 93 -5.38 -22.47 5.15
C ILE A 93 -5.51 -21.83 6.53
N PHE A 94 -5.54 -20.49 6.59
CA PHE A 94 -5.61 -19.73 7.84
C PHE A 94 -7.03 -19.53 8.36
N SER A 95 -8.04 -20.05 7.67
CA SER A 95 -9.43 -20.04 8.15
C SER A 95 -9.58 -20.83 9.44
N ARG A 96 -10.32 -20.25 10.40
CA ARG A 96 -10.65 -20.91 11.67
C ARG A 96 -11.75 -21.95 11.53
N ASP A 97 -12.55 -21.86 10.47
CA ASP A 97 -13.64 -22.80 10.20
C ASP A 97 -13.85 -22.97 8.70
N ARG A 98 -13.05 -23.86 8.11
CA ARG A 98 -13.04 -24.10 6.65
C ARG A 98 -14.37 -24.62 6.10
N LYS A 99 -15.22 -25.22 6.94
CA LYS A 99 -16.51 -25.79 6.53
C LYS A 99 -17.58 -24.72 6.36
N ASN A 100 -17.51 -23.64 7.15
CA ASN A 100 -18.52 -22.59 7.17
C ASN A 100 -18.12 -21.33 6.37
N ILE A 101 -17.06 -21.39 5.56
CA ILE A 101 -16.68 -20.27 4.69
C ILE A 101 -17.86 -19.91 3.77
N PRO A 102 -18.32 -18.65 3.76
CA PRO A 102 -19.45 -18.23 2.94
C PRO A 102 -19.01 -18.03 1.49
N TRP A 103 -18.84 -19.12 0.73
CA TRP A 103 -18.33 -19.11 -0.64
C TRP A 103 -19.14 -18.23 -1.60
N LYS A 104 -20.44 -18.04 -1.34
CA LYS A 104 -21.25 -17.07 -2.09
C LYS A 104 -20.77 -15.64 -1.88
N THR A 105 -20.47 -15.23 -0.65
CA THR A 105 -19.90 -13.91 -0.33
C THR A 105 -18.50 -13.76 -0.93
N VAL A 106 -17.69 -14.82 -0.85
CA VAL A 106 -16.34 -14.84 -1.46
C VAL A 106 -16.42 -14.63 -2.97
N GLY A 107 -17.22 -15.43 -3.67
CA GLY A 107 -17.38 -15.34 -5.13
C GLY A 107 -17.94 -14.00 -5.58
N VAL A 108 -18.99 -13.49 -4.91
CA VAL A 108 -19.55 -12.17 -5.24
C VAL A 108 -18.55 -11.04 -4.95
N GLY A 109 -17.77 -11.11 -3.87
CA GLY A 109 -16.76 -10.11 -3.55
C GLY A 109 -15.61 -10.06 -4.56
N LEU A 110 -15.16 -11.22 -5.03
CA LEU A 110 -14.17 -11.29 -6.11
C LEU A 110 -14.73 -10.78 -7.44
N LEU A 111 -15.97 -11.14 -7.77
CA LEU A 111 -16.64 -10.61 -8.97
C LEU A 111 -16.77 -9.09 -8.92
N ILE A 112 -17.16 -8.52 -7.78
CA ILE A 112 -17.23 -7.06 -7.62
C ILE A 112 -15.86 -6.42 -7.88
N GLN A 113 -14.76 -6.98 -7.35
CA GLN A 113 -13.41 -6.45 -7.62
C GLN A 113 -13.06 -6.52 -9.11
N VAL A 114 -13.32 -7.65 -9.77
CA VAL A 114 -13.05 -7.81 -11.21
C VAL A 114 -13.90 -6.83 -12.02
N PHE A 115 -15.18 -6.67 -11.71
CA PHE A 115 -16.05 -5.70 -12.39
C PHE A 115 -15.62 -4.24 -12.14
N LEU A 116 -15.19 -3.90 -10.93
CA LEU A 116 -14.64 -2.58 -10.64
C LEU A 116 -13.37 -2.31 -11.43
N ALA A 117 -12.43 -3.28 -11.44
CA ALA A 117 -11.19 -3.17 -12.19
C ALA A 117 -11.43 -3.03 -13.70
N LEU A 118 -12.29 -3.88 -14.28
CA LEU A 118 -12.66 -3.79 -15.70
C LEU A 118 -13.40 -2.48 -16.00
N GLY A 119 -14.29 -2.06 -15.11
CA GLY A 119 -15.02 -0.81 -15.23
C GLY A 119 -14.07 0.38 -15.32
N ILE A 120 -13.11 0.46 -14.40
CA ILE A 120 -12.15 1.57 -14.35
C ILE A 120 -11.13 1.48 -15.49
N LEU A 121 -10.77 0.28 -15.96
CA LEU A 121 -9.74 0.13 -17.00
C LEU A 121 -10.28 0.17 -18.43
N TYR A 122 -11.58 -0.07 -18.66
CA TYR A 122 -12.17 -0.17 -20.01
C TYR A 122 -13.44 0.64 -20.25
N ILE A 123 -14.20 1.02 -19.21
CA ILE A 123 -15.48 1.73 -19.41
C ILE A 123 -15.25 3.24 -19.33
N PRO A 124 -15.40 4.01 -20.43
CA PRO A 124 -15.06 5.44 -20.45
C PRO A 124 -15.83 6.27 -19.42
N ALA A 125 -17.11 5.96 -19.20
CA ALA A 125 -17.92 6.67 -18.20
C ALA A 125 -17.37 6.53 -16.77
N ILE A 126 -16.84 5.34 -16.42
CA ILE A 126 -16.23 5.09 -15.11
C ILE A 126 -14.85 5.75 -15.04
N GLN A 127 -14.07 5.67 -16.12
CA GLN A 127 -12.78 6.37 -16.22
C GLN A 127 -12.92 7.87 -15.97
N ILE A 128 -13.88 8.52 -16.63
CA ILE A 128 -14.17 9.95 -16.45
C ILE A 128 -14.51 10.25 -14.99
N THR A 129 -15.27 9.37 -14.33
CA THR A 129 -15.62 9.56 -12.91
C THR A 129 -14.37 9.54 -12.03
N PHE A 130 -13.48 8.55 -12.19
CA PHE A 130 -12.22 8.48 -11.43
C PHE A 130 -11.23 9.58 -11.82
N GLU A 131 -11.24 10.04 -13.05
CA GLU A 131 -10.45 11.19 -13.50
C GLU A 131 -10.92 12.48 -12.84
N VAL A 132 -12.23 12.72 -12.77
CA VAL A 132 -12.81 13.88 -12.07
C VAL A 132 -12.46 13.82 -10.58
N LEU A 133 -12.63 12.66 -9.94
CA LEU A 133 -12.22 12.48 -8.54
C LEU A 133 -10.71 12.71 -8.36
N GLY A 134 -9.88 12.17 -9.24
CA GLY A 134 -8.43 12.40 -9.21
C GLY A 134 -8.07 13.88 -9.33
N LYS A 135 -8.71 14.61 -10.26
CA LYS A 135 -8.54 16.07 -10.42
C LYS A 135 -8.95 16.83 -9.17
N ILE A 136 -10.02 16.41 -8.48
CA ILE A 136 -10.41 17.01 -7.20
C ILE A 136 -9.29 16.82 -6.16
N PHE A 137 -8.74 15.62 -6.02
CA PHE A 137 -7.62 15.37 -5.10
C PHE A 137 -6.39 16.20 -5.44
N VAL A 138 -5.99 16.26 -6.72
CA VAL A 138 -4.87 17.10 -7.17
C VAL A 138 -5.14 18.58 -6.85
N LYS A 139 -6.37 19.06 -7.08
CA LYS A 139 -6.72 20.45 -6.77
C LYS A 139 -6.66 20.76 -5.28
N ILE A 140 -7.01 19.79 -4.43
CA ILE A 140 -6.88 19.94 -2.98
C ILE A 140 -5.39 20.02 -2.56
N LEU A 141 -4.50 19.29 -3.24
CA LEU A 141 -3.05 19.44 -3.03
C LEU A 141 -2.60 20.87 -3.35
N ASP A 142 -3.10 21.47 -4.43
CA ASP A 142 -2.79 22.86 -4.77
C ASP A 142 -3.23 23.83 -3.66
N PHE A 143 -4.43 23.66 -3.09
CA PHE A 143 -4.91 24.51 -1.99
C PHE A 143 -4.04 24.38 -0.73
N THR A 144 -3.57 23.16 -0.45
CA THR A 144 -2.64 22.92 0.64
C THR A 144 -1.32 23.63 0.36
N LYS A 145 -0.82 23.57 -0.88
CA LYS A 145 0.43 24.23 -1.31
C LYS A 145 0.38 25.74 -1.06
N GLU A 146 -0.74 26.41 -1.36
CA GLU A 146 -0.91 27.84 -1.02
C GLU A 146 -0.71 28.12 0.48
N GLY A 147 -1.34 27.30 1.34
CA GLY A 147 -1.18 27.42 2.79
C GLY A 147 0.25 27.14 3.26
N SER A 148 0.90 26.12 2.68
CA SER A 148 2.30 25.79 2.98
C SER A 148 3.26 26.88 2.52
N THR A 149 3.06 27.45 1.33
CA THR A 149 3.88 28.56 0.81
C THR A 149 3.73 29.81 1.69
N PHE A 150 2.52 30.10 2.19
CA PHE A 150 2.33 31.20 3.14
C PHE A 150 3.13 30.98 4.44
N LEU A 151 3.14 29.76 4.98
CA LEU A 151 3.82 29.44 6.25
C LEU A 151 5.35 29.30 6.13
N LEU A 152 5.82 28.77 5.00
CA LEU A 152 7.20 28.31 4.84
C LEU A 152 8.00 29.12 3.80
N GLY A 153 7.33 29.95 3.00
CA GLY A 153 7.96 30.79 1.98
C GLY A 153 8.79 29.99 0.98
N ASP A 154 10.02 30.46 0.74
CA ASP A 154 10.94 29.90 -0.25
C ASP A 154 11.36 28.45 0.04
N LEU A 155 11.18 27.95 1.27
CA LEU A 155 11.45 26.55 1.61
C LEU A 155 10.55 25.55 0.85
N MET A 156 9.48 26.03 0.22
CA MET A 156 8.62 25.24 -0.67
C MET A 156 9.16 25.14 -2.10
N ASN A 157 10.21 25.88 -2.46
CA ASN A 157 10.80 25.85 -3.78
C ASN A 157 11.71 24.64 -3.96
N ALA A 158 11.22 23.64 -4.70
CA ALA A 158 11.94 22.39 -4.97
C ALA A 158 13.17 22.58 -5.87
N ASP A 159 13.20 23.62 -6.72
CA ASP A 159 14.35 23.88 -7.59
C ASP A 159 15.54 24.42 -6.80
N THR A 160 15.28 25.18 -5.73
CA THR A 160 16.33 25.75 -4.87
C THR A 160 16.76 24.80 -3.74
N TYR A 161 15.79 24.17 -3.07
CA TYR A 161 16.05 23.40 -1.83
C TYR A 161 15.87 21.90 -2.00
N GLY A 162 15.48 21.44 -3.18
CA GLY A 162 15.05 20.06 -3.39
C GLY A 162 13.66 19.79 -2.80
N TYR A 163 13.17 18.58 -3.03
CA TYR A 163 11.89 18.13 -2.50
C TYR A 163 12.00 17.84 -0.99
N ILE A 164 11.57 18.78 -0.15
CA ILE A 164 11.58 18.58 1.31
C ILE A 164 10.28 17.91 1.76
N PHE A 165 10.34 16.61 2.02
CA PHE A 165 9.20 15.80 2.46
C PHE A 165 8.40 16.44 3.61
N LEU A 166 9.09 16.94 4.63
CA LEU A 166 8.47 17.55 5.82
C LEU A 166 7.54 18.72 5.46
N PHE A 167 7.91 19.50 4.46
CA PHE A 167 7.20 20.72 4.06
C PHE A 167 6.20 20.49 2.93
N GLN A 168 6.44 19.51 2.07
CA GLN A 168 5.60 19.28 0.89
C GLN A 168 4.52 18.20 1.10
N VAL A 169 4.77 17.24 2.00
CA VAL A 169 3.86 16.10 2.21
C VAL A 169 3.03 16.24 3.48
N LEU A 170 3.66 16.54 4.62
CA LEU A 170 2.96 16.53 5.92
C LEU A 170 1.84 17.58 6.06
N PRO A 171 1.95 18.82 5.53
CA PRO A 171 0.85 19.78 5.60
C PRO A 171 -0.44 19.29 4.90
N THR A 172 -0.30 18.44 3.89
CA THR A 172 -1.44 17.83 3.20
C THR A 172 -2.27 16.98 4.15
N ILE A 173 -1.63 16.26 5.07
CA ILE A 173 -2.33 15.46 6.09
C ILE A 173 -3.18 16.37 6.97
N ILE A 174 -2.62 17.51 7.41
CA ILE A 174 -3.32 18.47 8.27
C ILE A 174 -4.56 19.03 7.58
N PHE A 175 -4.39 19.52 6.35
CA PHE A 175 -5.49 20.11 5.58
C PHE A 175 -6.59 19.08 5.28
N PHE A 176 -6.22 17.87 4.84
CA PHE A 176 -7.21 16.84 4.56
C PHE A 176 -7.94 16.33 5.81
N SER A 177 -7.29 16.25 6.96
CA SER A 177 -7.96 15.92 8.22
C SER A 177 -8.99 16.99 8.60
N ALA A 178 -8.67 18.28 8.43
CA ALA A 178 -9.61 19.38 8.62
C ALA A 178 -10.80 19.31 7.65
N LEU A 179 -10.52 19.07 6.36
CA LEU A 179 -11.55 18.93 5.32
C LEU A 179 -12.45 17.72 5.58
N THR A 180 -11.88 16.57 5.92
CA THR A 180 -12.63 15.34 6.20
C THR A 180 -13.53 15.52 7.41
N SER A 181 -13.04 16.16 8.47
CA SER A 181 -13.83 16.52 9.66
C SER A 181 -15.00 17.44 9.29
N LEU A 182 -14.78 18.43 8.43
CA LEU A 182 -15.84 19.32 7.93
C LEU A 182 -16.91 18.55 7.11
N LEU A 183 -16.49 17.68 6.19
CA LEU A 183 -17.40 16.85 5.40
C LEU A 183 -18.22 15.89 6.28
N PHE A 184 -17.61 15.40 7.37
CA PHE A 184 -18.29 14.60 8.37
C PHE A 184 -19.31 15.43 9.17
N TYR A 185 -18.97 16.65 9.59
CA TYR A 185 -19.90 17.56 10.27
C TYR A 185 -21.13 17.88 9.41
N TRP A 186 -20.93 18.10 8.10
CA TRP A 186 -22.02 18.34 7.15
C TRP A 186 -22.86 17.10 6.80
N GLY A 187 -22.48 15.90 7.23
CA GLY A 187 -23.24 14.70 6.92
C GLY A 187 -22.96 14.13 5.51
N ILE A 188 -21.95 14.65 4.79
CA ILE A 188 -21.69 14.24 3.40
C ILE A 188 -21.09 12.83 3.37
N ILE A 189 -20.08 12.57 4.21
CA ILE A 189 -19.44 11.26 4.33
C ILE A 189 -20.50 10.20 4.71
N GLN A 190 -21.38 10.52 5.65
CA GLN A 190 -22.43 9.62 6.12
C GLN A 190 -23.38 9.22 4.98
N LYS A 191 -23.76 10.14 4.09
CA LYS A 191 -24.62 9.84 2.93
C LYS A 191 -23.93 8.91 1.93
N VAL A 192 -22.67 9.19 1.60
CA VAL A 192 -21.89 8.37 0.65
C VAL A 192 -21.66 6.97 1.22
N VAL A 193 -21.21 6.90 2.48
CA VAL A 193 -20.95 5.65 3.19
C VAL A 193 -22.22 4.82 3.35
N TYR A 194 -23.38 5.43 3.62
CA TYR A 194 -24.66 4.72 3.67
C TYR A 194 -24.99 4.04 2.33
N GLY A 195 -24.80 4.74 1.22
CA GLY A 195 -25.05 4.19 -0.12
C GLY A 195 -24.15 2.97 -0.42
N LEU A 196 -22.86 3.08 -0.12
CA LEU A 196 -21.91 1.97 -0.30
C LEU A 196 -22.19 0.81 0.65
N ALA A 197 -22.50 1.10 1.92
CA ALA A 197 -22.87 0.08 2.89
C ALA A 197 -24.14 -0.67 2.47
N TRP A 198 -25.13 0.04 1.91
CA TRP A 198 -26.32 -0.59 1.34
C TRP A 198 -25.98 -1.56 0.21
N VAL A 199 -25.08 -1.16 -0.71
CA VAL A 199 -24.59 -2.05 -1.78
C VAL A 199 -23.93 -3.29 -1.18
N PHE A 200 -23.03 -3.12 -0.19
CA PHE A 200 -22.32 -4.24 0.42
C PHE A 200 -23.26 -5.17 1.22
N THR A 201 -24.17 -4.63 2.03
CA THR A 201 -25.16 -5.42 2.77
C THR A 201 -26.05 -6.23 1.84
N LYS A 202 -26.46 -5.66 0.70
CA LYS A 202 -27.31 -6.36 -0.29
C LYS A 202 -26.53 -7.40 -1.11
N ALA A 203 -25.39 -7.01 -1.68
CA ALA A 203 -24.62 -7.86 -2.59
C ALA A 203 -23.85 -8.97 -1.84
N LEU A 204 -23.20 -8.62 -0.74
CA LEU A 204 -22.28 -9.51 0.00
C LEU A 204 -22.92 -10.19 1.21
N LYS A 205 -24.18 -9.83 1.53
CA LYS A 205 -24.96 -10.40 2.63
C LYS A 205 -24.25 -10.29 3.99
N ILE A 206 -23.64 -9.14 4.24
CA ILE A 206 -22.99 -8.80 5.52
C ILE A 206 -23.91 -7.93 6.39
N SER A 207 -23.59 -7.78 7.68
CA SER A 207 -24.38 -6.97 8.60
C SER A 207 -24.30 -5.48 8.27
N GLY A 208 -25.26 -4.67 8.72
CA GLY A 208 -25.29 -3.25 8.41
C GLY A 208 -24.15 -2.48 9.09
N ALA A 209 -23.82 -2.82 10.33
CA ALA A 209 -22.73 -2.17 11.08
C ALA A 209 -21.36 -2.46 10.44
N GLU A 210 -21.06 -3.72 10.10
CA GLU A 210 -19.78 -4.03 9.48
C GLU A 210 -19.67 -3.46 8.04
N ALA A 211 -20.80 -3.39 7.31
CA ALA A 211 -20.85 -2.74 6.00
C ALA A 211 -20.57 -1.24 6.08
N LEU A 212 -21.14 -0.53 7.08
CA LEU A 212 -20.86 0.89 7.33
C LEU A 212 -19.39 1.14 7.65
N SER A 213 -18.78 0.29 8.48
CA SER A 213 -17.36 0.46 8.80
C SER A 213 -16.47 0.22 7.58
N VAL A 214 -16.71 -0.84 6.81
CA VAL A 214 -15.90 -1.10 5.60
C VAL A 214 -16.10 -0.02 4.53
N ALA A 215 -17.33 0.44 4.33
CA ALA A 215 -17.61 1.56 3.43
C ALA A 215 -16.98 2.87 3.91
N GLY A 216 -17.01 3.13 5.21
CA GLY A 216 -16.35 4.28 5.83
C GLY A 216 -14.84 4.27 5.63
N ASN A 217 -14.22 3.09 5.74
CA ASN A 217 -12.77 2.90 5.59
C ASN A 217 -12.23 3.25 4.19
N ILE A 218 -13.09 3.36 3.16
CA ILE A 218 -12.67 3.85 1.82
C ILE A 218 -12.21 5.32 1.89
N PHE A 219 -12.75 6.08 2.85
CA PHE A 219 -12.49 7.52 3.00
C PHE A 219 -11.82 7.88 4.33
N LEU A 220 -12.19 7.18 5.39
CA LEU A 220 -11.76 7.41 6.76
C LEU A 220 -10.69 6.40 7.18
N GLY A 221 -9.85 6.78 8.14
CA GLY A 221 -8.81 5.90 8.68
C GLY A 221 -9.36 4.79 9.57
N GLN A 222 -8.47 3.83 9.88
CA GLN A 222 -8.76 2.63 10.67
C GLN A 222 -9.28 2.90 12.10
N THR A 223 -9.06 4.10 12.64
CA THR A 223 -9.55 4.52 13.96
C THR A 223 -10.79 5.42 13.88
N GLU A 224 -11.05 6.02 12.73
CA GLU A 224 -12.14 6.98 12.50
C GLU A 224 -13.40 6.30 11.98
N SER A 225 -13.25 5.36 11.05
CA SER A 225 -14.40 4.58 10.53
C SER A 225 -15.20 3.87 11.64
N PRO A 226 -14.56 3.22 12.66
CA PRO A 226 -15.28 2.61 13.78
C PRO A 226 -16.14 3.59 14.59
N LEU A 227 -15.88 4.90 14.56
CA LEU A 227 -16.71 5.90 15.24
C LEU A 227 -18.14 5.91 14.70
N MET A 228 -18.31 5.68 13.39
CA MET A 228 -19.62 5.66 12.73
C MET A 228 -20.53 4.54 13.27
N ILE A 229 -19.93 3.50 13.84
CA ILE A 229 -20.59 2.30 14.33
C ILE A 229 -20.36 2.07 15.83
N LYS A 230 -19.90 3.09 16.56
CA LYS A 230 -19.56 3.03 17.98
C LYS A 230 -20.65 2.35 18.82
N ALA A 231 -21.92 2.68 18.59
CA ALA A 231 -23.07 2.11 19.31
C ALA A 231 -23.24 0.58 19.13
N TYR A 232 -22.62 0.01 18.10
CA TYR A 232 -22.73 -1.41 17.74
C TYR A 232 -21.51 -2.25 18.14
N LEU A 233 -20.33 -1.63 18.30
CA LEU A 233 -19.07 -2.33 18.53
C LEU A 233 -19.14 -3.33 19.70
N ASP A 234 -19.77 -2.95 20.81
CA ASP A 234 -19.92 -3.81 21.99
C ASP A 234 -20.85 -5.01 21.76
N LYS A 235 -21.68 -5.00 20.72
CA LYS A 235 -22.65 -6.07 20.41
C LYS A 235 -22.26 -6.91 19.19
N MET A 236 -21.25 -6.49 18.43
CA MET A 236 -20.80 -7.20 17.24
C MET A 236 -20.26 -8.60 17.58
N SER A 237 -20.54 -9.54 16.67
CA SER A 237 -19.99 -10.88 16.65
C SER A 237 -18.49 -10.86 16.34
N LYS A 238 -17.84 -12.01 16.52
CA LYS A 238 -16.41 -12.17 16.23
C LYS A 238 -16.08 -11.93 14.75
N SER A 239 -16.93 -12.40 13.83
CA SER A 239 -16.74 -12.21 12.39
C SER A 239 -16.87 -10.73 12.01
N GLU A 240 -17.82 -10.03 12.63
CA GLU A 240 -18.02 -8.59 12.42
C GLU A 240 -16.85 -7.74 12.95
N ILE A 241 -16.35 -8.04 14.15
CA ILE A 241 -15.17 -7.36 14.69
C ILE A 241 -13.94 -7.61 13.81
N LEU A 242 -13.76 -8.83 13.29
CA LEU A 242 -12.66 -9.08 12.37
C LEU A 242 -12.78 -8.22 11.11
N LEU A 243 -13.99 -8.04 10.56
CA LEU A 243 -14.18 -7.23 9.36
C LEU A 243 -13.95 -5.74 9.63
N VAL A 244 -14.36 -5.21 10.78
CA VAL A 244 -14.03 -3.83 11.19
C VAL A 244 -12.51 -3.62 11.19
N MET A 245 -11.78 -4.55 11.81
CA MET A 245 -10.32 -4.48 11.88
C MET A 245 -9.66 -4.64 10.49
N THR A 246 -10.12 -5.63 9.72
CA THR A 246 -9.60 -5.93 8.38
C THR A 246 -9.85 -4.78 7.42
N GLY A 247 -11.06 -4.21 7.44
CA GLY A 247 -11.42 -3.05 6.62
C GLY A 247 -10.47 -1.89 6.87
N GLY A 248 -10.17 -1.58 8.14
CA GLY A 248 -9.20 -0.55 8.50
C GLY A 248 -7.78 -0.83 8.00
N MET A 249 -7.33 -2.09 8.00
CA MET A 249 -5.99 -2.45 7.50
C MET A 249 -5.91 -2.56 5.98
N ALA A 250 -7.03 -2.86 5.31
CA ALA A 250 -7.07 -3.08 3.87
C ALA A 250 -7.09 -1.76 3.08
N THR A 251 -7.59 -0.68 3.66
CA THR A 251 -7.80 0.60 2.97
C THR A 251 -6.87 1.71 3.50
N LEU A 252 -6.95 2.89 2.87
CA LEU A 252 -6.24 4.10 3.26
C LEU A 252 -7.22 5.22 3.61
N ALA A 253 -6.82 6.08 4.54
CA ALA A 253 -7.54 7.32 4.81
C ALA A 253 -7.29 8.34 3.70
N GLY A 254 -8.29 9.18 3.40
CA GLY A 254 -8.16 10.23 2.38
C GLY A 254 -7.00 11.19 2.61
N GLY A 255 -6.68 11.51 3.87
CA GLY A 255 -5.57 12.42 4.20
C GLY A 255 -4.18 11.89 3.89
N VAL A 256 -3.95 10.59 4.06
CA VAL A 256 -2.66 9.96 3.69
C VAL A 256 -2.63 9.59 2.20
N LEU A 257 -3.80 9.33 1.59
CA LEU A 257 -3.91 9.09 0.15
C LEU A 257 -3.32 10.25 -0.66
N ALA A 258 -3.65 11.47 -0.25
CA ALA A 258 -3.14 12.70 -0.86
C ALA A 258 -1.61 12.84 -0.72
N ALA A 259 -1.06 12.47 0.44
CA ALA A 259 0.38 12.41 0.66
C ALA A 259 1.06 11.43 -0.32
N TYR A 260 0.47 10.26 -0.58
CA TYR A 260 1.02 9.29 -1.53
C TYR A 260 0.91 9.74 -2.99
N ILE A 261 -0.16 10.45 -3.34
CA ILE A 261 -0.29 11.10 -4.65
C ILE A 261 0.85 12.11 -4.86
N ALA A 262 1.13 12.94 -3.84
CA ALA A 262 2.22 13.91 -3.92
C ALA A 262 3.60 13.22 -4.01
N LEU A 263 3.82 12.16 -3.22
CA LEU A 263 5.08 11.43 -3.18
C LEU A 263 5.36 10.68 -4.49
N LEU A 264 4.36 9.99 -5.06
CA LEU A 264 4.52 9.25 -6.31
C LEU A 264 4.43 10.17 -7.54
N GLY A 265 3.63 11.22 -7.50
CA GLY A 265 3.46 12.15 -8.60
C GLY A 265 4.55 13.23 -8.70
N GLY A 266 5.32 13.46 -7.63
CA GLY A 266 6.30 14.54 -7.57
C GLY A 266 5.61 15.89 -7.82
N ASP A 267 6.20 16.76 -8.64
CA ASP A 267 5.60 18.02 -9.11
C ASP A 267 4.85 17.93 -10.45
N ASP A 268 4.77 16.74 -11.05
CA ASP A 268 4.10 16.52 -12.33
C ASP A 268 2.58 16.32 -12.13
N PRO A 269 1.72 17.24 -12.63
CA PRO A 269 0.27 17.10 -12.50
C PRO A 269 -0.32 15.88 -13.21
N VAL A 270 0.29 15.44 -14.32
CA VAL A 270 -0.16 14.28 -15.09
C VAL A 270 0.12 13.00 -14.30
N LEU A 271 1.32 12.87 -13.73
CA LEU A 271 1.66 11.74 -12.88
C LEU A 271 0.85 11.72 -11.59
N ARG A 272 0.64 12.88 -10.94
CA ARG A 272 -0.24 12.99 -9.77
C ARG A 272 -1.66 12.50 -10.10
N LEU A 273 -2.21 12.89 -11.25
CA LEU A 273 -3.52 12.44 -11.69
C LEU A 273 -3.55 10.92 -11.95
N GLU A 274 -2.50 10.37 -12.56
CA GLU A 274 -2.39 8.93 -12.81
C GLU A 274 -2.38 8.13 -11.50
N PHE A 275 -1.51 8.49 -10.55
CA PHE A 275 -1.46 7.83 -9.25
C PHE A 275 -2.71 8.08 -8.42
N ALA A 276 -3.34 9.25 -8.52
CA ALA A 276 -4.63 9.50 -7.87
C ALA A 276 -5.70 8.51 -8.35
N LYS A 277 -5.81 8.26 -9.66
CA LYS A 277 -6.75 7.27 -10.20
C LYS A 277 -6.47 5.86 -9.65
N HIS A 278 -5.22 5.42 -9.65
CA HIS A 278 -4.85 4.09 -9.14
C HIS A 278 -5.08 3.95 -7.64
N LEU A 279 -4.70 4.94 -6.84
CA LEU A 279 -4.86 4.92 -5.39
C LEU A 279 -6.34 4.98 -4.97
N LEU A 280 -7.15 5.79 -5.65
CA LEU A 280 -8.61 5.81 -5.45
C LEU A 280 -9.24 4.46 -5.81
N THR A 281 -8.81 3.88 -6.93
CA THR A 281 -9.29 2.56 -7.38
C THR A 281 -8.92 1.48 -6.38
N ALA A 282 -7.68 1.47 -5.91
CA ALA A 282 -7.19 0.54 -4.91
C ALA A 282 -7.99 0.63 -3.61
N SER A 283 -8.30 1.84 -3.12
CA SER A 283 -9.12 2.04 -1.92
C SER A 283 -10.54 1.46 -2.07
N VAL A 284 -11.20 1.71 -3.21
CA VAL A 284 -12.55 1.19 -3.48
C VAL A 284 -12.54 -0.34 -3.65
N MET A 285 -11.56 -0.90 -4.36
CA MET A 285 -11.42 -2.35 -4.54
C MET A 285 -11.05 -3.08 -3.25
N ALA A 286 -10.33 -2.43 -2.33
CA ALA A 286 -9.92 -3.03 -1.07
C ALA A 286 -11.12 -3.35 -0.15
N ALA A 287 -12.23 -2.62 -0.23
CA ALA A 287 -13.43 -2.89 0.57
C ALA A 287 -14.05 -4.29 0.33
N PRO A 288 -14.44 -4.68 -0.89
CA PRO A 288 -14.92 -6.04 -1.16
C PRO A 288 -13.82 -7.09 -0.92
N ALA A 289 -12.55 -6.78 -1.16
CA ALA A 289 -11.44 -7.69 -0.85
C ALA A 289 -11.29 -7.97 0.65
N ALA A 290 -11.41 -6.94 1.49
CA ALA A 290 -11.42 -7.05 2.95
C ALA A 290 -12.58 -7.93 3.43
N ILE A 291 -13.76 -7.77 2.83
CA ILE A 291 -14.94 -8.61 3.13
C ILE A 291 -14.64 -10.07 2.79
N VAL A 292 -14.08 -10.35 1.60
CA VAL A 292 -13.72 -11.70 1.18
C VAL A 292 -12.80 -12.37 2.21
N PHE A 293 -11.64 -11.78 2.49
CA PHE A 293 -10.65 -12.44 3.34
C PHE A 293 -11.04 -12.45 4.82
N SER A 294 -11.71 -11.42 5.32
CA SER A 294 -12.22 -11.44 6.70
C SER A 294 -13.23 -12.57 6.91
N LYS A 295 -14.20 -12.72 5.99
CA LYS A 295 -15.22 -13.77 6.07
C LYS A 295 -14.68 -15.16 5.80
N MET A 296 -13.56 -15.28 5.09
CA MET A 296 -12.84 -16.55 4.99
C MET A 296 -12.10 -16.89 6.28
N LEU A 297 -11.38 -15.94 6.89
CA LEU A 297 -10.57 -16.20 8.08
C LEU A 297 -11.41 -16.49 9.33
N VAL A 298 -12.47 -15.70 9.55
CA VAL A 298 -13.47 -15.94 10.62
C VAL A 298 -14.87 -15.87 10.02
N PRO A 299 -15.38 -17.01 9.54
CA PRO A 299 -16.74 -17.10 9.00
C PRO A 299 -17.81 -16.71 10.03
N PRO A 300 -18.93 -16.12 9.58
CA PRO A 300 -20.04 -15.78 10.46
C PRO A 300 -20.77 -17.06 10.89
N THR A 301 -21.04 -17.18 12.19
CA THR A 301 -21.77 -18.32 12.80
C THR A 301 -23.12 -17.93 13.42
N GLU A 302 -23.37 -16.63 13.55
CA GLU A 302 -24.55 -16.04 14.19
C GLU A 302 -25.42 -15.34 13.14
N GLU A 303 -26.71 -15.19 13.41
CA GLU A 303 -27.57 -14.38 12.55
C GLU A 303 -27.14 -12.92 12.55
N ILE A 304 -27.09 -12.32 11.37
CA ILE A 304 -26.60 -10.96 11.18
C ILE A 304 -27.76 -9.95 11.18
N ASN A 305 -27.59 -8.84 11.89
CA ASN A 305 -28.50 -7.71 11.76
C ASN A 305 -28.15 -6.88 10.51
N LYS A 306 -29.07 -6.86 9.53
CA LYS A 306 -28.90 -6.14 8.27
C LYS A 306 -29.36 -4.68 8.32
N GLN A 307 -29.86 -4.20 9.45
CA GLN A 307 -30.23 -2.80 9.61
C GLN A 307 -28.98 -1.92 9.55
N ILE A 308 -29.05 -0.90 8.69
CA ILE A 308 -28.00 0.10 8.52
C ILE A 308 -28.47 1.36 9.22
N GLU A 309 -27.85 1.67 10.36
CA GLU A 309 -28.12 2.91 11.09
C GLU A 309 -26.80 3.61 11.35
N VAL A 310 -26.67 4.82 10.79
CA VAL A 310 -25.47 5.65 10.92
C VAL A 310 -25.59 6.48 12.19
N SER A 311 -24.53 6.49 13.00
CA SER A 311 -24.48 7.37 14.16
C SER A 311 -24.72 8.84 13.75
N LYS A 312 -25.59 9.53 14.49
CA LYS A 312 -25.81 10.98 14.34
C LYS A 312 -24.83 11.82 15.17
N GLU A 313 -23.86 11.18 15.86
CA GLU A 313 -22.78 11.91 16.53
C GLU A 313 -22.06 12.79 15.50
N LYS A 314 -21.96 14.09 15.78
CA LYS A 314 -21.23 15.06 14.96
C LYS A 314 -19.83 15.28 15.54
N ILE A 315 -18.87 15.52 14.65
CA ILE A 315 -17.56 16.04 15.07
C ILE A 315 -17.67 17.56 15.14
N GLY A 316 -17.53 18.11 16.35
CA GLY A 316 -17.65 19.54 16.61
C GLY A 316 -19.09 20.05 16.76
N SER A 317 -19.22 21.17 17.47
CA SER A 317 -20.46 21.89 17.74
C SER A 317 -20.91 22.76 16.54
N ASN A 318 -19.95 23.30 15.79
CA ASN A 318 -20.16 24.18 14.64
C ASN A 318 -19.08 23.93 13.57
N VAL A 319 -19.21 24.60 12.42
CA VAL A 319 -18.28 24.46 11.27
C VAL A 319 -16.83 24.76 11.64
N LEU A 320 -16.57 25.86 12.37
CA LEU A 320 -15.21 26.24 12.75
C LEU A 320 -14.63 25.28 13.78
N ASP A 321 -15.46 24.80 14.70
CA ASP A 321 -15.09 23.77 15.67
C ASP A 321 -14.75 22.43 14.98
N ALA A 322 -15.53 22.01 13.99
CA ALA A 322 -15.24 20.80 13.19
C ALA A 322 -13.90 20.91 12.46
N ILE A 323 -13.63 22.06 11.82
CA ILE A 323 -12.35 22.35 11.15
C ILE A 323 -11.21 22.33 12.18
N SER A 324 -11.36 23.00 13.32
CA SER A 324 -10.31 23.12 14.36
C SER A 324 -9.95 21.76 14.98
N ASN A 325 -10.96 20.92 15.25
CA ASN A 325 -10.75 19.56 15.73
C ASN A 325 -10.03 18.71 14.67
N GLY A 326 -10.49 18.77 13.41
CA GLY A 326 -9.87 18.05 12.30
C GLY A 326 -8.41 18.48 12.05
N THR A 327 -8.12 19.78 12.14
CA THR A 327 -6.75 20.32 12.04
C THR A 327 -5.87 19.78 13.17
N THR A 328 -6.37 19.77 14.41
CA THR A 328 -5.62 19.29 15.58
C THR A 328 -5.28 17.81 15.47
N GLU A 329 -6.24 16.99 15.06
CA GLU A 329 -6.01 15.56 14.79
C GLU A 329 -5.05 15.37 13.61
N GLY A 330 -5.17 16.18 12.56
CA GLY A 330 -4.25 16.22 11.44
C GLY A 330 -2.81 16.55 11.84
N VAL A 331 -2.61 17.52 12.75
CA VAL A 331 -1.29 17.88 13.28
C VAL A 331 -0.68 16.70 14.06
N LYS A 332 -1.45 16.08 14.96
CA LYS A 332 -0.98 14.89 15.69
C LYS A 332 -0.59 13.78 14.73
N LEU A 333 -1.41 13.53 13.70
CA LEU A 333 -1.12 12.52 12.69
C LEU A 333 0.15 12.86 11.90
N ALA A 334 0.30 14.10 11.42
CA ALA A 334 1.47 14.55 10.68
C ALA A 334 2.77 14.44 11.50
N VAL A 335 2.76 14.87 12.77
CA VAL A 335 3.91 14.75 13.68
C VAL A 335 4.24 13.28 13.93
N ASN A 336 3.24 12.43 14.19
CA ASN A 336 3.45 11.01 14.38
C ASN A 336 4.07 10.35 13.14
N VAL A 337 3.60 10.70 11.93
CA VAL A 337 4.18 10.21 10.67
C VAL A 337 5.64 10.67 10.54
N GLY A 338 5.92 11.96 10.71
CA GLY A 338 7.29 12.48 10.62
C GLY A 338 8.26 11.84 11.62
N ALA A 339 7.86 11.73 12.89
CA ALA A 339 8.67 11.10 13.94
C ALA A 339 8.89 9.61 13.68
N MET A 340 7.85 8.90 13.25
CA MET A 340 7.92 7.47 12.93
C MET A 340 8.84 7.20 11.74
N LEU A 341 8.76 8.02 10.68
CA LEU A 341 9.64 7.92 9.51
C LEU A 341 11.11 8.11 9.89
N LEU A 342 11.42 9.17 10.66
CA LEU A 342 12.77 9.43 11.15
C LEU A 342 13.31 8.22 11.94
N ALA A 343 12.53 7.72 12.90
CA ALA A 343 12.93 6.60 13.73
C ALA A 343 13.16 5.32 12.92
N PHE A 344 12.22 4.95 12.04
CA PHE A 344 12.35 3.72 11.26
C PHE A 344 13.48 3.78 10.25
N ILE A 345 13.69 4.89 9.55
CA ILE A 345 14.83 5.02 8.62
C ILE A 345 16.15 4.86 9.38
N ALA A 346 16.28 5.47 10.57
CA ALA A 346 17.45 5.29 11.42
C ALA A 346 17.63 3.84 11.88
N PHE A 347 16.55 3.15 12.28
CA PHE A 347 16.60 1.73 12.64
C PHE A 347 16.96 0.83 11.46
N ILE A 348 16.47 1.11 10.26
CA ILE A 348 16.85 0.38 9.04
C ILE A 348 18.34 0.55 8.78
N ALA A 349 18.86 1.78 8.85
CA ALA A 349 20.28 2.07 8.67
C ALA A 349 21.15 1.34 9.70
N MET A 350 20.74 1.38 10.98
CA MET A 350 21.42 0.67 12.07
C MET A 350 21.38 -0.85 11.87
N PHE A 351 20.24 -1.39 11.47
CA PHE A 351 20.07 -2.82 11.18
C PHE A 351 20.99 -3.23 10.03
N ASN A 352 20.90 -2.54 8.89
CA ASN A 352 21.72 -2.79 7.69
C ASN A 352 23.22 -2.73 8.01
N TYR A 353 23.67 -1.74 8.77
CA TYR A 353 25.06 -1.67 9.21
C TYR A 353 25.47 -2.92 10.01
N THR A 354 24.62 -3.38 10.91
CA THR A 354 24.88 -4.54 11.77
C THR A 354 24.92 -5.83 10.96
N ILE A 355 23.92 -6.08 10.11
CA ILE A 355 23.86 -7.31 9.32
C ILE A 355 24.82 -7.31 8.13
N GLY A 356 25.15 -6.15 7.57
CA GLY A 356 26.16 -6.01 6.52
C GLY A 356 27.55 -6.41 7.03
N LYS A 357 27.88 -6.07 8.29
CA LYS A 357 29.08 -6.56 8.97
C LYS A 357 29.07 -8.08 9.18
N ILE A 358 27.95 -8.64 9.60
CA ILE A 358 27.80 -10.11 9.72
C ILE A 358 27.98 -10.77 8.34
N GLY A 359 27.41 -10.19 7.29
CA GLY A 359 27.56 -10.66 5.92
C GLY A 359 29.01 -10.61 5.42
N SER A 360 29.79 -9.60 5.83
CA SER A 360 31.22 -9.52 5.56
C SER A 360 32.00 -10.62 6.30
N TRP A 361 31.75 -10.82 7.59
CA TRP A 361 32.44 -11.87 8.39
C TRP A 361 32.14 -13.29 7.93
N THR A 362 30.99 -13.51 7.29
CA THR A 362 30.53 -14.83 6.83
C THR A 362 30.77 -15.04 5.33
N HIS A 363 31.42 -14.10 4.64
CA HIS A 363 31.57 -14.06 3.18
C HIS A 363 30.25 -14.07 2.38
N LEU A 364 29.10 -13.85 3.06
CA LEU A 364 27.80 -13.81 2.42
C LEU A 364 27.64 -12.59 1.51
N ASN A 365 28.33 -11.47 1.77
CA ASN A 365 28.22 -10.28 0.91
C ASN A 365 28.72 -10.55 -0.52
N GLU A 366 29.82 -11.31 -0.66
CA GLU A 366 30.37 -11.70 -1.98
C GLU A 366 29.37 -12.61 -2.72
N ILE A 367 28.82 -13.60 -2.02
CA ILE A 367 27.80 -14.50 -2.57
C ILE A 367 26.56 -13.72 -2.98
N ILE A 368 26.11 -12.76 -2.16
CA ILE A 368 24.95 -11.91 -2.46
C ILE A 368 25.22 -11.07 -3.71
N ALA A 369 26.40 -10.46 -3.82
CA ALA A 369 26.78 -9.70 -5.01
C ALA A 369 26.75 -10.58 -6.28
N GLU A 370 27.24 -11.81 -6.19
CA GLU A 370 27.25 -12.75 -7.32
C GLU A 370 25.83 -13.21 -7.70
N ILE A 371 25.02 -13.71 -6.76
CA ILE A 371 23.69 -14.24 -7.06
C ILE A 371 22.68 -13.16 -7.47
N THR A 372 22.94 -11.90 -7.13
CA THR A 372 22.08 -10.77 -7.48
C THR A 372 22.58 -9.97 -8.68
N ASP A 373 23.64 -10.43 -9.35
CA ASP A 373 24.26 -9.74 -10.48
C ASP A 373 24.60 -8.27 -10.14
N GLY A 374 25.16 -8.08 -8.94
CA GLY A 374 25.52 -6.76 -8.41
C GLY A 374 24.36 -5.87 -7.98
N LYS A 375 23.09 -6.32 -8.03
CA LYS A 375 21.95 -5.51 -7.55
C LYS A 375 21.98 -5.25 -6.04
N TYR A 376 22.57 -6.17 -5.27
CA TYR A 376 22.85 -6.01 -3.85
C TYR A 376 24.31 -6.33 -3.58
N HIS A 377 25.03 -5.41 -2.92
CA HIS A 377 26.45 -5.61 -2.59
C HIS A 377 26.66 -6.16 -1.17
N GLU A 378 25.62 -6.12 -0.34
CA GLU A 378 25.71 -6.52 1.06
C GLU A 378 24.39 -7.09 1.58
N LEU A 379 24.49 -7.91 2.62
CA LEU A 379 23.34 -8.36 3.39
C LEU A 379 22.63 -7.15 4.01
N SER A 380 21.39 -6.92 3.58
CA SER A 380 20.56 -5.79 4.01
C SER A 380 19.12 -6.26 4.31
N LEU A 381 18.37 -5.45 5.06
CA LEU A 381 16.95 -5.71 5.32
C LEU A 381 16.17 -5.79 4.01
N GLN A 382 16.52 -4.92 3.07
CA GLN A 382 15.94 -4.85 1.73
C GLN A 382 16.14 -6.15 0.96
N PHE A 383 17.36 -6.70 0.98
CA PHE A 383 17.66 -8.01 0.38
C PHE A 383 16.82 -9.12 1.02
N ILE A 384 16.83 -9.20 2.36
CA ILE A 384 16.10 -10.24 3.11
C ILE A 384 14.61 -10.20 2.75
N LEU A 385 13.99 -9.01 2.77
CA LEU A 385 12.58 -8.85 2.47
C LEU A 385 12.26 -9.13 1.00
N GLY A 386 13.11 -8.64 0.08
CA GLY A 386 12.96 -8.86 -1.35
C GLY A 386 12.86 -10.32 -1.72
N TYR A 387 13.86 -11.10 -1.30
CA TYR A 387 13.92 -12.52 -1.63
C TYR A 387 12.98 -13.39 -0.79
N THR A 388 12.58 -12.93 0.41
CA THR A 388 11.55 -13.62 1.21
C THR A 388 10.18 -13.60 0.53
N PHE A 389 9.80 -12.46 -0.05
CA PHE A 389 8.47 -12.30 -0.68
C PHE A 389 8.47 -12.51 -2.20
N ALA A 390 9.63 -12.62 -2.85
CA ALA A 390 9.76 -12.84 -4.29
C ALA A 390 8.92 -14.02 -4.83
N PRO A 391 8.86 -15.20 -4.18
CA PRO A 391 8.01 -16.29 -4.66
C PRO A 391 6.53 -15.93 -4.74
N LEU A 392 6.03 -15.20 -3.73
CA LEU A 392 4.65 -14.73 -3.71
C LEU A 392 4.42 -13.68 -4.81
N MET A 393 5.36 -12.76 -5.02
CA MET A 393 5.27 -11.74 -6.07
C MET A 393 5.20 -12.37 -7.46
N TRP A 394 5.99 -13.43 -7.68
CA TRP A 394 5.93 -14.19 -8.91
C TRP A 394 4.56 -14.85 -9.11
N LEU A 395 3.99 -15.47 -8.07
CA LEU A 395 2.68 -16.13 -8.13
C LEU A 395 1.53 -15.17 -8.43
N ILE A 396 1.57 -13.94 -7.90
CA ILE A 396 0.53 -12.93 -8.12
C ILE A 396 0.67 -12.16 -9.43
N GLY A 397 1.66 -12.50 -10.26
CA GLY A 397 1.79 -11.97 -11.62
C GLY A 397 2.69 -10.75 -11.81
N VAL A 398 3.56 -10.44 -10.83
CA VAL A 398 4.62 -9.42 -11.00
C VAL A 398 5.64 -9.88 -12.06
N THR A 399 6.15 -8.94 -12.84
CA THR A 399 7.20 -9.18 -13.84
C THR A 399 8.40 -9.88 -13.20
N PRO A 400 8.93 -11.00 -13.76
CA PRO A 400 9.98 -11.80 -13.14
C PRO A 400 11.20 -11.00 -12.69
N GLU A 401 11.60 -9.99 -13.46
CA GLU A 401 12.76 -9.13 -13.21
C GLU A 401 12.56 -8.20 -12.00
N ASP A 402 11.29 -7.92 -11.66
CA ASP A 402 10.88 -6.97 -10.63
C ASP A 402 10.41 -7.68 -9.32
N ILE A 403 10.34 -9.01 -9.27
CA ILE A 403 9.75 -9.75 -8.13
C ILE A 403 10.46 -9.48 -6.80
N ALA A 404 11.78 -9.31 -6.82
CA ALA A 404 12.56 -9.01 -5.62
C ALA A 404 12.32 -7.57 -5.16
N VAL A 405 12.22 -6.62 -6.09
CA VAL A 405 11.96 -5.21 -5.81
C VAL A 405 10.55 -5.04 -5.23
N VAL A 406 9.53 -5.64 -5.85
CA VAL A 406 8.16 -5.59 -5.32
C VAL A 406 8.03 -6.39 -4.02
N GLY A 407 8.78 -7.49 -3.88
CA GLY A 407 8.82 -8.28 -2.65
C GLY A 407 9.36 -7.49 -1.47
N ARG A 408 10.39 -6.66 -1.71
CA ARG A 408 10.96 -5.74 -0.74
C ARG A 408 9.89 -4.75 -0.27
N LEU A 409 9.15 -4.14 -1.20
CA LEU A 409 8.10 -3.18 -0.88
C LEU A 409 6.99 -3.78 -0.01
N LEU A 410 6.56 -5.02 -0.30
CA LEU A 410 5.62 -5.73 0.57
C LEU A 410 6.21 -5.95 1.97
N GLY A 411 7.47 -6.37 2.07
CA GLY A 411 8.12 -6.58 3.36
C GLY A 411 8.25 -5.31 4.19
N GLU A 412 8.67 -4.20 3.55
CA GLU A 412 8.78 -2.89 4.18
C GLU A 412 7.42 -2.42 4.69
N LYS A 413 6.35 -2.58 3.88
CA LYS A 413 4.98 -2.31 4.31
C LYS A 413 4.63 -3.07 5.59
N LEU A 414 4.86 -4.39 5.62
CA LEU A 414 4.40 -5.25 6.71
C LEU A 414 5.13 -5.00 8.03
N ILE A 415 6.46 -4.89 7.96
CA ILE A 415 7.32 -4.76 9.14
C ILE A 415 7.34 -3.33 9.66
N LEU A 416 7.34 -2.37 8.75
CA LEU A 416 7.40 -0.95 9.06
C LEU A 416 6.00 -0.37 8.85
N THR A 417 5.80 0.36 7.75
CA THR A 417 4.53 0.95 7.35
C THR A 417 4.47 1.09 5.83
N GLU A 418 3.25 1.24 5.32
CA GLU A 418 3.00 1.57 3.92
C GLU A 418 3.60 2.93 3.52
N PHE A 419 3.74 3.87 4.46
CA PHE A 419 4.47 5.13 4.22
C PHE A 419 5.92 4.89 3.80
N ILE A 420 6.66 4.04 4.53
CA ILE A 420 8.03 3.67 4.15
C ILE A 420 8.03 2.95 2.81
N GLY A 421 7.09 2.02 2.60
CA GLY A 421 6.95 1.33 1.32
C GLY A 421 6.73 2.30 0.15
N TYR A 422 5.91 3.35 0.31
CA TYR A 422 5.68 4.33 -0.75
C TYR A 422 6.89 5.24 -0.99
N ILE A 423 7.67 5.57 0.04
CA ILE A 423 8.95 6.30 -0.12
C ILE A 423 9.92 5.44 -0.93
N SER A 424 10.14 4.19 -0.53
CA SER A 424 10.97 3.26 -1.29
C SER A 424 10.47 3.08 -2.72
N LEU A 425 9.15 3.01 -2.96
CA LEU A 425 8.60 2.92 -4.32
C LEU A 425 8.93 4.17 -5.13
N ALA A 426 8.80 5.37 -4.54
CA ALA A 426 9.14 6.62 -5.21
C ALA A 426 10.64 6.67 -5.55
N ASP A 427 11.52 6.30 -4.62
CA ASP A 427 12.97 6.28 -4.81
C ASP A 427 13.40 5.25 -5.86
N LEU A 428 12.88 4.02 -5.77
CA LEU A 428 13.17 2.94 -6.72
C LEU A 428 12.67 3.27 -8.11
N LYS A 429 11.50 3.93 -8.22
CA LYS A 429 11.00 4.43 -9.50
C LYS A 429 11.91 5.51 -10.07
N ALA A 430 12.31 6.49 -9.26
CA ALA A 430 13.22 7.55 -9.69
C ALA A 430 14.60 7.00 -10.12
N ALA A 431 15.07 5.95 -9.46
CA ALA A 431 16.31 5.25 -9.80
C ALA A 431 16.19 4.34 -11.04
N GLY A 432 15.00 4.16 -11.62
CA GLY A 432 14.79 3.27 -12.76
C GLY A 432 14.94 1.78 -12.41
N ALA A 433 14.66 1.39 -11.17
CA ALA A 433 14.83 0.03 -10.68
C ALA A 433 13.75 -0.97 -11.16
N PHE A 434 12.72 -0.49 -11.86
CA PHE A 434 11.65 -1.31 -12.42
C PHE A 434 11.83 -1.50 -13.92
N THR A 435 11.66 -2.73 -14.37
CA THR A 435 11.69 -3.10 -15.78
C THR A 435 10.38 -2.72 -16.45
N GLU A 436 9.25 -2.96 -15.76
CA GLU A 436 7.91 -2.76 -16.32
C GLU A 436 7.04 -1.83 -15.48
N THR A 437 6.30 -0.97 -16.17
CA THR A 437 5.33 -0.05 -15.56
C THR A 437 4.22 -0.77 -14.81
N LYS A 438 3.84 -1.96 -15.30
CA LYS A 438 2.88 -2.84 -14.62
C LYS A 438 3.33 -3.13 -13.19
N SER A 439 4.61 -3.38 -12.94
CA SER A 439 5.13 -3.68 -11.60
C SER A 439 5.01 -2.47 -10.66
N ILE A 440 5.21 -1.25 -11.17
CA ILE A 440 5.02 0.00 -10.41
C ILE A 440 3.54 0.15 -10.02
N ILE A 441 2.62 -0.10 -10.96
CA ILE A 441 1.18 -0.03 -10.70
C ILE A 441 0.79 -1.12 -9.69
N MET A 442 1.20 -2.37 -9.89
CA MET A 442 0.94 -3.45 -8.94
C MET A 442 1.47 -3.12 -7.54
N ALA A 443 2.71 -2.61 -7.43
CA ALA A 443 3.28 -2.16 -6.16
C ALA A 443 2.43 -1.08 -5.49
N THR A 444 1.88 -0.13 -6.27
CA THR A 444 0.95 0.89 -5.78
C THR A 444 -0.28 0.25 -5.11
N TYR A 445 -0.87 -0.79 -5.72
CA TYR A 445 -2.00 -1.50 -5.13
C TYR A 445 -1.61 -2.37 -3.92
N ILE A 446 -0.44 -3.01 -3.97
CA ILE A 446 0.12 -3.79 -2.85
C ILE A 446 0.33 -2.91 -1.62
N LEU A 447 0.85 -1.70 -1.82
CA LEU A 447 1.10 -0.74 -0.74
C LEU A 447 -0.17 -0.05 -0.25
N CYS A 448 -1.23 0.01 -1.04
CA CYS A 448 -2.50 0.62 -0.66
C CYS A 448 -3.22 -0.16 0.45
N GLY A 449 -2.92 0.18 1.70
CA GLY A 449 -3.63 -0.25 2.90
C GLY A 449 -2.75 -0.18 4.14
N PHE A 450 -3.34 0.06 5.32
CA PHE A 450 -2.65 0.12 6.61
C PHE A 450 -2.20 -1.24 7.19
N ALA A 451 -2.15 -2.31 6.40
CA ALA A 451 -1.78 -3.64 6.86
C ALA A 451 -0.29 -3.72 7.22
N ASN A 452 0.03 -3.47 8.50
CA ASN A 452 1.34 -3.60 9.10
C ASN A 452 1.24 -3.95 10.61
N PHE A 453 2.34 -4.35 11.25
CA PHE A 453 2.31 -4.73 12.67
C PHE A 453 1.94 -3.57 13.60
N SER A 454 2.36 -2.34 13.28
CA SER A 454 2.04 -1.14 14.06
C SER A 454 0.53 -0.86 14.10
N SER A 455 -0.18 -1.12 13.00
CA SER A 455 -1.63 -0.97 12.88
C SER A 455 -2.42 -1.87 13.82
N ILE A 456 -1.87 -3.02 14.23
CA ILE A 456 -2.49 -3.84 15.29
C ILE A 456 -2.58 -3.04 16.58
N GLY A 457 -1.49 -2.38 16.97
CA GLY A 457 -1.45 -1.52 18.15
C GLY A 457 -2.40 -0.33 18.04
N ILE A 458 -2.40 0.33 16.89
CA ILE A 458 -3.28 1.48 16.60
C ILE A 458 -4.75 1.08 16.73
N GLN A 459 -5.16 -0.07 16.18
CA GLN A 459 -6.55 -0.52 16.26
C GLN A 459 -6.95 -0.99 17.66
N ILE A 460 -6.06 -1.67 18.39
CA ILE A 460 -6.31 -2.04 19.80
C ILE A 460 -6.52 -0.77 20.65
N GLY A 461 -5.72 0.27 20.41
CA GLY A 461 -5.86 1.56 21.08
C GLY A 461 -7.14 2.29 20.68
N GLY A 462 -7.33 2.53 19.38
CA GLY A 462 -8.44 3.32 18.84
C GLY A 462 -9.80 2.64 19.01
N ILE A 463 -9.97 1.42 18.48
CA ILE A 463 -11.23 0.68 18.61
C ILE A 463 -11.46 0.28 20.07
N GLY A 464 -10.40 -0.09 20.80
CA GLY A 464 -10.52 -0.43 22.22
C GLY A 464 -10.89 0.75 23.11
N ALA A 465 -10.61 1.99 22.73
CA ALA A 465 -11.12 3.16 23.44
C ALA A 465 -12.63 3.37 23.21
N LEU A 466 -13.14 2.99 22.03
CA LEU A 466 -14.57 3.05 21.71
C LEU A 466 -15.36 1.90 22.32
N ALA A 467 -14.76 0.72 22.45
CA ALA A 467 -15.36 -0.49 23.00
C ALA A 467 -14.38 -1.22 23.95
N PRO A 468 -14.20 -0.73 25.19
CA PRO A 468 -13.22 -1.28 26.14
C PRO A 468 -13.42 -2.79 26.41
N SER A 469 -14.67 -3.25 26.40
CA SER A 469 -15.03 -4.66 26.60
C SER A 469 -14.44 -5.60 25.54
N ARG A 470 -14.14 -5.07 24.34
CA ARG A 470 -13.66 -5.83 23.19
C ARG A 470 -12.14 -5.87 23.05
N ARG A 471 -11.38 -5.17 23.90
CA ARG A 471 -9.92 -5.04 23.79
C ARG A 471 -9.16 -6.37 23.72
N VAL A 472 -9.61 -7.37 24.50
CA VAL A 472 -9.03 -8.74 24.47
C VAL A 472 -9.27 -9.42 23.12
N LEU A 473 -10.46 -9.24 22.55
CA LEU A 473 -10.82 -9.79 21.24
C LEU A 473 -10.00 -9.13 20.13
N LEU A 474 -9.87 -7.79 20.16
CA LEU A 474 -9.06 -7.03 19.21
C LEU A 474 -7.61 -7.51 19.21
N SER A 475 -7.01 -7.68 20.39
CA SER A 475 -5.64 -8.21 20.52
C SER A 475 -5.49 -9.60 19.91
N LYS A 476 -6.44 -10.51 20.19
CA LYS A 476 -6.45 -11.87 19.60
C LYS A 476 -6.62 -11.85 18.07
N TYR A 477 -7.25 -10.82 17.51
CA TYR A 477 -7.63 -10.74 16.10
C TYR A 477 -6.71 -9.83 15.28
N GLY A 478 -5.75 -9.15 15.91
CA GLY A 478 -4.77 -8.29 15.25
C GLY A 478 -4.02 -8.99 14.10
N VAL A 479 -3.39 -10.14 14.35
CA VAL A 479 -2.66 -10.87 13.31
C VAL A 479 -3.59 -11.42 12.21
N PRO A 480 -4.75 -12.03 12.52
CA PRO A 480 -5.75 -12.36 11.51
C PRO A 480 -6.20 -11.18 10.64
N ALA A 481 -6.45 -10.01 11.25
CA ALA A 481 -6.86 -8.81 10.53
C ALA A 481 -5.73 -8.30 9.62
N LEU A 482 -4.49 -8.31 10.10
CA LEU A 482 -3.30 -7.99 9.33
C LEU A 482 -3.18 -8.90 8.10
N LEU A 483 -3.30 -10.22 8.29
CA LEU A 483 -3.25 -11.18 7.19
C LEU A 483 -4.35 -10.91 6.16
N ALA A 484 -5.60 -10.72 6.59
CA ALA A 484 -6.71 -10.45 5.68
C ALA A 484 -6.54 -9.10 4.94
N GLY A 485 -6.05 -8.06 5.61
CA GLY A 485 -5.76 -6.76 4.99
C GLY A 485 -4.65 -6.87 3.94
N THR A 486 -3.59 -7.62 4.23
CA THR A 486 -2.51 -7.90 3.27
C THR A 486 -3.03 -8.66 2.06
N LEU A 487 -3.77 -9.76 2.27
CA LEU A 487 -4.38 -10.54 1.18
C LEU A 487 -5.35 -9.70 0.34
N ALA A 488 -6.08 -8.77 0.96
CA ALA A 488 -6.95 -7.84 0.25
C ALA A 488 -6.18 -6.95 -0.73
N SER A 489 -5.10 -6.30 -0.27
CA SER A 489 -4.24 -5.47 -1.15
C SER A 489 -3.56 -6.30 -2.25
N LEU A 490 -3.09 -7.52 -1.94
CA LEU A 490 -2.49 -8.42 -2.92
C LEU A 490 -3.50 -8.89 -3.97
N MET A 491 -4.74 -9.16 -3.57
CA MET A 491 -5.81 -9.56 -4.50
C MET A 491 -6.14 -8.44 -5.47
N SER A 492 -6.30 -7.20 -4.99
CA SER A 492 -6.51 -6.04 -5.85
C SER A 492 -5.36 -5.86 -6.85
N ALA A 493 -4.12 -5.96 -6.39
CA ALA A 493 -2.93 -5.88 -7.26
C ALA A 493 -2.88 -7.02 -8.29
N THR A 494 -3.23 -8.24 -7.90
CA THR A 494 -3.29 -9.41 -8.79
C THR A 494 -4.30 -9.19 -9.92
N ILE A 495 -5.50 -8.71 -9.58
CA ILE A 495 -6.57 -8.45 -10.56
C ILE A 495 -6.14 -7.35 -11.54
N ILE A 496 -5.55 -6.26 -11.05
CA ILE A 496 -5.05 -5.17 -11.90
C ILE A 496 -3.89 -5.64 -12.79
N GLY A 497 -2.91 -6.34 -12.22
CA GLY A 497 -1.78 -6.89 -12.96
C GLY A 497 -2.20 -7.87 -14.06
N MET A 498 -3.21 -8.71 -13.78
CA MET A 498 -3.80 -9.61 -14.76
C MET A 498 -4.45 -8.88 -15.93
N ILE A 499 -5.14 -7.75 -15.67
CA ILE A 499 -5.85 -6.99 -16.70
C ILE A 499 -4.90 -6.12 -17.53
N LEU A 500 -3.82 -5.62 -16.93
CA LEU A 500 -2.85 -4.74 -17.60
C LEU A 500 -1.92 -5.47 -18.58
N GLY A 501 -1.83 -6.81 -18.51
CA GLY A 501 -0.91 -7.61 -19.34
C GLY A 501 0.23 -8.12 -18.49
#